data_AF-A0A933GGN8-F1
#
_entry.id   AF-A0A933GGN8-F1
#
_cell.length_a   1.000
_cell.length_b   1.000
_cell.length_c   1.000
_cell.angle_alpha   90.00
_cell.angle_beta   90.00
_cell.angle_gamma   90.00
#
_symmetry.space_group_name_H-M   'P 1'
#
loop_
_entity.id
_entity.type
_entity.pdbx_description
1 polymer ?
#
loop_
_entity_poly.entity_id
_entity_poly.type
_entity_poly.pdbx_seq_one_letter_code
_entity_poly.pdbx_strand_id
1 'polypeptide(L)'
;MTTEAELARVDAFETENFSPAEKAVLRFTEAFYRDHRTIPDGVWDDLRRHYSEPEIIELAWTIASYIIFGKLIYAFRIPHSEATRETTS
;
A
#
# COMPACT_ATOMS: atom_id res chain seq x y z
N MET A 1 -9.49 -13.14 -1.50
CA MET A 1 -10.72 -12.32 -1.43
C MET A 1 -10.38 -11.15 -0.53
N THR A 2 -9.77 -10.10 -1.09
CA THR A 2 -9.47 -8.86 -0.37
C THR A 2 -10.81 -8.23 -0.07
N THR A 3 -11.22 -8.27 1.19
CA THR A 3 -12.50 -7.67 1.56
C THR A 3 -12.33 -6.15 1.56
N GLU A 4 -13.35 -5.41 1.10
CA GLU A 4 -13.44 -3.94 1.23
C GLU A 4 -13.13 -3.48 2.67
N ALA A 5 -13.50 -4.30 3.66
CA ALA A 5 -13.20 -4.07 5.06
C ALA A 5 -11.69 -4.04 5.37
N GLU A 6 -10.86 -4.84 4.69
CA GLU A 6 -9.41 -4.81 4.86
C GLU A 6 -8.81 -3.56 4.21
N LEU A 7 -9.33 -3.12 3.07
CA LEU A 7 -8.93 -1.86 2.43
C LEU A 7 -9.29 -0.64 3.29
N ALA A 8 -10.51 -0.59 3.83
CA ALA A 8 -10.96 0.51 4.68
C ALA A 8 -10.09 0.66 5.94
N ARG A 9 -9.55 -0.45 6.46
CA ARG A 9 -8.60 -0.40 7.59
C ARG A 9 -7.27 0.20 7.19
N VAL A 10 -6.81 -0.02 5.95
CA VAL A 10 -5.61 0.63 5.42
C VAL A 10 -5.81 2.15 5.30
N ASP A 11 -6.99 2.62 4.90
CA ASP A 11 -7.26 4.07 4.83
C ASP A 11 -7.22 4.76 6.21
N ALA A 12 -7.57 4.03 7.27
CA ALA A 12 -7.56 4.50 8.65
C ALA A 12 -6.40 3.90 9.48
N PHE A 13 -5.30 3.51 8.83
CA PHE A 13 -4.26 2.70 9.46
C PHE A 13 -3.63 3.31 10.72
N GLU A 14 -3.61 4.65 10.81
CA GLU A 14 -3.11 5.35 12.00
C GLU A 14 -3.94 5.04 13.26
N THR A 15 -5.26 4.91 13.11
CA THR A 15 -6.20 4.62 14.20
C THR A 15 -6.51 3.14 14.38
N GLU A 16 -6.17 2.33 13.39
CA GLU A 16 -6.40 0.89 13.40
C GLU A 16 -5.33 0.11 14.17
N ASN A 17 -5.67 -1.14 14.50
CA ASN A 17 -4.81 -2.06 15.23
C ASN A 17 -3.77 -2.73 14.32
N PHE A 18 -2.88 -1.92 13.74
CA PHE A 18 -1.65 -2.35 13.10
C PHE A 18 -0.49 -2.22 14.09
N SER A 19 0.49 -3.09 13.98
CA SER A 19 1.74 -2.97 14.72
C SER A 19 2.49 -1.68 14.35
N PRO A 20 3.37 -1.16 15.22
CA PRO A 20 4.18 0.02 14.91
C PRO A 20 4.98 -0.13 13.61
N ALA A 21 5.51 -1.32 13.34
CA ALA A 21 6.26 -1.64 12.12
C ALA A 21 5.37 -1.56 10.87
N GLU A 22 4.17 -2.14 10.91
CA GLU A 22 3.20 -2.05 9.80
C GLU A 22 2.78 -0.60 9.54
N LYS A 23 2.55 0.20 10.59
CA LYS A 23 2.23 1.63 10.43
C LYS A 23 3.38 2.41 9.79
N ALA A 24 4.64 2.08 10.11
CA ALA A 24 5.80 2.71 9.47
C ALA A 24 5.85 2.40 7.96
N VAL A 25 5.57 1.16 7.55
CA VAL A 25 5.48 0.78 6.14
C VAL A 25 4.32 1.48 5.43
N LEU A 26 3.16 1.60 6.08
CA LEU A 26 1.99 2.27 5.50
C LEU A 26 2.21 3.78 5.34
N ARG A 27 2.82 4.45 6.32
CA ARG A 27 3.26 5.86 6.19
C ARG A 27 4.22 6.04 5.02
N PHE A 28 5.22 5.16 4.90
CA PHE A 28 6.13 5.20 3.77
C PHE A 28 5.42 4.97 2.44
N THR A 29 4.51 4.01 2.38
CA THR A 29 3.71 3.71 1.18
C THR A 29 2.91 4.92 0.73
N GLU A 30 2.23 5.62 1.65
CA GLU A 30 1.48 6.83 1.34
C GLU A 30 2.38 7.95 0.82
N ALA A 31 3.49 8.23 1.52
CA ALA A 31 4.44 9.27 1.12
C ALA A 31 5.07 8.98 -0.25
N PHE A 32 5.48 7.74 -0.48
CA PHE A 32 6.10 7.29 -1.72
C PHE A 32 5.13 7.36 -2.90
N TYR A 33 3.87 6.93 -2.70
CA TYR A 33 2.82 7.01 -3.71
C TYR A 33 2.47 8.46 -4.08
N ARG A 34 2.37 9.34 -3.07
CA ARG A 34 2.03 10.76 -3.23
C ARG A 34 3.11 11.53 -3.99
N ASP A 35 4.34 11.49 -3.49
CA ASP A 35 5.51 12.08 -4.14
C ASP A 35 6.82 11.52 -3.56
N HIS A 36 7.38 10.52 -4.24
CA HIS A 36 8.64 9.86 -3.86
C HIS A 36 9.84 10.80 -3.75
N ARG A 37 9.77 12.04 -4.27
CA ARG A 37 10.87 13.02 -4.21
C ARG A 37 10.89 13.83 -2.91
N THR A 38 9.80 13.79 -2.14
CA THR A 38 9.60 14.65 -0.96
C THR A 38 9.19 13.84 0.27
N ILE A 39 9.73 12.63 0.42
CA ILE A 39 9.46 11.79 1.59
C ILE A 39 10.13 12.42 2.82
N PRO A 40 9.39 12.76 3.89
CA PRO A 40 9.96 13.38 5.08
C PRO A 40 10.98 12.47 5.78
N ASP A 41 12.05 13.04 6.33
CA ASP A 41 13.08 12.30 7.07
C ASP A 41 12.51 11.46 8.20
N GLY A 42 11.50 11.98 8.91
CA GLY A 42 10.81 11.25 9.97
C GLY A 42 10.16 9.94 9.53
N VAL A 43 9.77 9.81 8.26
CA VAL A 43 9.24 8.55 7.71
C VAL A 43 10.36 7.53 7.52
N TRP A 44 11.53 7.97 7.06
CA TRP A 44 12.71 7.10 6.95
C TRP A 44 13.23 6.68 8.31
N ASP A 45 13.27 7.59 9.27
CA ASP A 45 13.69 7.29 10.64
C ASP A 45 12.76 6.29 11.31
N ASP A 46 11.46 6.37 11.04
CA ASP A 46 10.47 5.43 11.56
C ASP A 46 10.67 4.02 10.98
N LEU A 47 10.92 3.91 9.67
CA LEU A 47 11.27 2.62 9.05
C LEU A 47 12.54 2.00 9.66
N ARG A 48 13.59 2.80 9.84
CA ARG A 48 14.88 2.34 10.38
C ARG A 48 14.80 1.87 11.83
N ARG A 49 13.72 2.20 12.57
CA ARG A 49 13.47 1.65 13.91
C ARG A 49 13.01 0.19 13.88
N HIS A 50 12.48 -0.27 12.75
CA HIS A 50 11.83 -1.57 12.62
C HIS A 50 12.53 -2.50 11.63
N TYR A 51 13.19 -1.93 10.62
CA TYR A 51 13.76 -2.66 9.50
C TYR A 51 15.22 -2.24 9.27
N SER A 52 16.02 -3.20 8.87
CA SER A 52 17.37 -2.97 8.35
C SER A 52 17.34 -2.32 6.97
N GLU A 53 18.46 -1.74 6.55
CA GLU A 53 18.56 -1.08 5.25
C GLU A 53 18.25 -2.00 4.05
N PRO A 54 18.71 -3.27 4.00
CA PRO A 54 18.31 -4.21 2.95
C PRO A 54 16.79 -4.47 2.93
N GLU A 55 16.17 -4.65 4.10
CA GLU A 55 14.72 -4.86 4.21
C GLU A 55 13.93 -3.63 3.73
N ILE A 56 14.41 -2.41 4.03
CA ILE A 56 13.82 -1.17 3.54
C ILE A 56 13.87 -1.10 2.01
N ILE A 57 14.98 -1.53 1.39
CA ILE A 57 15.10 -1.58 -0.07
C ILE A 57 14.10 -2.57 -0.67
N GLU A 58 13.95 -3.75 -0.08
CA GLU A 58 12.98 -4.77 -0.53
C GLU A 58 11.53 -4.28 -0.37
N LEU A 59 11.21 -3.61 0.72
CA LEU A 59 9.91 -2.97 0.95
C LEU A 59 9.63 -1.91 -0.13
N ALA A 60 10.58 -1.02 -0.41
CA ALA A 60 10.43 0.00 -1.43
C ALA A 60 10.25 -0.59 -2.83
N TRP A 61 11.01 -1.65 -3.15
CA TRP A 61 10.86 -2.38 -4.42
C TRP A 61 9.47 -3.00 -4.58
N THR A 62 8.98 -3.65 -3.54
CA THR A 62 7.65 -4.26 -3.50
C THR A 62 6.57 -3.21 -3.72
N ILE A 63 6.62 -2.12 -2.96
CA ILE A 63 5.67 -1.01 -3.06
C ILE A 63 5.67 -0.41 -4.47
N ALA A 64 6.85 -0.07 -5.00
CA ALA A 64 6.97 0.50 -6.34
C ALA A 64 6.39 -0.42 -7.42
N SER A 65 6.61 -1.74 -7.30
CA SER A 65 6.09 -2.73 -8.24
C SER A 65 4.55 -2.73 -8.30
N TYR A 66 3.88 -2.68 -7.15
CA TYR A 66 2.41 -2.61 -7.09
C TYR A 66 1.85 -1.28 -7.57
N ILE A 67 2.53 -0.16 -7.31
CA ILE A 67 2.14 1.16 -7.84
C ILE A 67 2.16 1.15 -9.37
N ILE A 68 3.24 0.63 -9.98
CA ILE A 68 3.34 0.51 -11.44
C ILE A 68 2.27 -0.44 -11.97
N PHE A 69 2.05 -1.57 -11.30
CA PHE A 69 1.04 -2.54 -11.72
C PHE A 69 -0.37 -1.94 -11.76
N GLY A 70 -0.77 -1.18 -10.72
CA GLY A 70 -2.05 -0.47 -10.71
C GLY A 70 -2.19 0.53 -11.88
N LYS A 71 -1.11 1.26 -12.21
CA LYS A 71 -1.08 2.15 -13.37
C LYS A 71 -1.24 1.40 -14.69
N LEU A 72 -0.62 0.22 -14.82
CA LEU A 72 -0.73 -0.61 -16.03
C LEU A 72 -2.15 -1.15 -16.22
N ILE A 73 -2.77 -1.70 -15.16
CA ILE A 73 -4.17 -2.15 -15.18
C ILE A 73 -5.09 -1.03 -15.69
N TYR A 74 -4.93 0.17 -15.14
CA TYR A 74 -5.71 1.34 -15.54
C TYR A 74 -5.43 1.73 -16.99
N ALA A 75 -4.16 1.84 -17.39
CA ALA A 75 -3.76 2.26 -18.74
C ALA A 75 -4.28 1.32 -19.83
N PHE A 76 -4.29 0.00 -19.56
CA PHE A 76 -4.78 -1.00 -20.50
C PHE A 76 -6.28 -1.26 -20.40
N ARG A 77 -7.00 -0.52 -19.54
CA ARG A 77 -8.45 -0.68 -19.31
C ARG A 77 -8.85 -2.12 -19.04
N ILE A 78 -8.02 -2.84 -18.29
CA ILE A 78 -8.29 -4.24 -17.96
C ILE A 78 -9.62 -4.29 -17.21
N PRO A 79 -10.59 -5.11 -17.65
CA PRO A 79 -11.88 -5.21 -16.98
C PRO A 79 -11.69 -5.64 -15.53
N HIS A 80 -12.30 -4.92 -14.60
CA HIS A 80 -12.50 -5.43 -13.26
C HIS A 80 -13.71 -6.35 -13.38
N SER A 81 -13.55 -7.64 -13.09
CA SER A 81 -14.71 -8.53 -13.08
C SER A 81 -15.65 -8.03 -12.00
N GLU A 82 -16.78 -7.42 -12.38
CA GLU A 82 -17.92 -7.34 -11.48
C GLU A 82 -18.25 -8.79 -11.14
N ALA A 83 -18.20 -9.15 -9.86
CA ALA A 83 -18.71 -10.43 -9.43
C ALA A 83 -20.16 -10.48 -9.89
N THR A 84 -20.43 -11.28 -10.93
CA THR A 84 -21.77 -11.52 -11.45
C THR A 84 -22.65 -11.85 -10.26
N ARG A 85 -23.50 -10.91 -9.84
CA ARG A 85 -24.62 -11.23 -8.97
C ARG A 85 -25.56 -12.03 -9.85
N GLU A 86 -25.35 -13.34 -9.87
CA GLU A 86 -26.34 -14.29 -10.37
C GLU A 86 -27.63 -14.00 -9.62
N THR A 87 -28.52 -13.28 -10.29
CA THR A 87 -29.91 -13.16 -9.90
C THR A 87 -30.51 -14.50 -10.24
N THR A 88 -30.48 -15.43 -9.29
CA THR A 88 -31.27 -16.66 -9.35
C THR A 88 -32.74 -16.25 -9.41
N SER A 89 -33.34 -16.40 -10.58
CA SER A 89 -34.79 -16.52 -10.75
C SER A 89 -35.16 -17.99 -10.79
#